data_AF-A0A7R8AHD7-F1
#
_entry.id   AF-A0A7R8AHD7-F1
#
_cell.length_a   1.000
_cell.length_b   1.000
_cell.length_c   1.000
_cell.angle_alpha   90.00
_cell.angle_beta   90.00
_cell.angle_gamma   90.00
#
_symmetry.space_group_name_H-M   'P 1'
#
loop_
_entity.id
_entity.type
_entity.pdbx_description
1 polymer ?
#
loop_
_entity_poly.entity_id
_entity_poly.type
_entity_poly.pdbx_seq_one_letter_code
_entity_poly.pdbx_strand_id
1 'polypeptide(L)'
;MCVVNAELEVHPEEGYACGAVPSQQSLACTAIVTLSDLYKETGLTQGTAGSTIHPHPSRQIDCVIIDDPVVDATPVTRKLHWVAPRSSDGLWGHRLGGHQREVWLSFRDGSKISDLLHLALLADMPLQPPATHKADFYMHHALSTVCLSVEFKKRPEPDTEWVLLRSNSHKVANGRYDVNIQIFNEDAEILALSNHVVYVSGLKGKSGKKARM
;
A
#
# COMPACT_ATOMS: atom_id res chain seq x y z
N MET A 1 -9.15 8.32 28.82
CA MET A 1 -7.80 7.75 28.68
C MET A 1 -7.93 6.27 29.01
N CYS A 2 -7.83 5.39 28.02
CA CYS A 2 -7.89 3.95 28.24
C CYS A 2 -6.45 3.46 28.41
N VAL A 3 -6.17 2.80 29.53
CA VAL A 3 -4.88 2.13 29.78
C VAL A 3 -5.16 0.64 29.69
N VAL A 4 -4.52 -0.03 28.74
CA VAL A 4 -4.58 -1.49 28.59
C VAL A 4 -3.22 -2.03 29.00
N ASN A 5 -3.19 -2.89 30.01
CA ASN A 5 -2.02 -3.71 30.33
C ASN A 5 -2.12 -4.99 29.49
N ALA A 6 -1.09 -5.26 28.69
CA ALA A 6 -0.93 -6.52 27.98
C ALA A 6 0.27 -7.25 28.58
N GLU A 7 0.04 -8.45 29.09
CA GLU A 7 1.09 -9.36 29.56
C GLU A 7 1.18 -10.53 28.58
N LEU A 8 2.40 -10.85 28.14
CA LEU A 8 2.65 -11.98 27.24
C LEU A 8 2.95 -13.21 28.11
N GLU A 9 2.04 -14.18 28.15
CA GLU A 9 2.24 -15.44 28.87
C GLU A 9 2.81 -16.49 27.91
N VAL A 10 4.04 -16.96 28.17
CA VAL A 10 4.64 -18.06 27.42
C VAL A 10 4.35 -19.36 28.18
N HIS A 11 3.44 -20.18 27.69
CA HIS A 11 3.15 -21.49 28.28
C HIS A 11 4.21 -22.51 27.84
N PRO A 12 4.98 -23.11 28.77
CA PRO A 12 6.10 -23.99 28.43
C PRO A 12 5.73 -25.39 27.92
N GLU A 13 4.47 -25.74 27.68
CA GLU A 13 4.09 -27.12 27.41
C GLU A 13 3.27 -27.26 26.12
N GLU A 14 3.94 -27.69 25.04
CA GLU A 14 3.61 -28.90 24.26
C GLU A 14 4.62 -29.07 23.10
N GLY A 15 5.64 -29.90 23.32
CA GLY A 15 6.04 -30.88 22.31
C GLY A 15 6.91 -30.49 21.10
N TYR A 16 7.67 -29.39 21.08
CA TYR A 16 8.73 -29.24 20.06
C TYR A 16 9.97 -30.06 20.45
N ALA A 17 9.98 -31.32 20.01
CA ALA A 17 11.10 -32.24 20.18
C ALA A 17 12.38 -31.67 19.55
N CYS A 18 13.42 -31.65 20.39
CA CYS A 18 14.73 -31.09 20.14
C CYS A 18 15.48 -31.82 19.01
N GLY A 19 15.50 -31.24 17.81
CA GLY A 19 16.64 -31.35 16.90
C GLY A 19 17.55 -30.15 17.15
N ALA A 20 18.81 -30.38 17.48
CA ALA A 20 19.74 -29.34 17.92
C ALA A 20 19.86 -28.19 16.89
N VAL A 21 19.28 -27.03 17.20
CA VAL A 21 19.56 -25.76 16.53
C VAL A 21 20.27 -24.86 17.53
N PRO A 22 21.55 -24.51 17.33
CA PRO A 22 22.25 -23.60 18.22
C PRO A 22 21.92 -22.16 17.85
N SER A 23 20.94 -21.55 18.53
CA SER A 23 20.97 -20.11 18.86
C SER A 23 19.82 -19.77 19.80
N GLN A 24 20.09 -18.91 20.79
CA GLN A 24 19.09 -18.29 21.66
C GLN A 24 18.10 -17.46 20.82
N GLN A 25 17.07 -18.09 20.26
CA GLN A 25 15.93 -17.37 19.72
C GLN A 25 14.98 -17.02 20.86
N SER A 26 15.13 -15.81 21.38
CA SER A 26 14.11 -15.17 22.20
C SER A 26 12.83 -15.03 21.36
N LEU A 27 11.77 -15.74 21.73
CA LEU A 27 10.43 -15.51 21.20
C LEU A 27 10.03 -14.06 21.52
N ALA A 28 10.04 -13.19 20.52
CA ALA A 28 9.66 -11.80 20.66
C ALA A 28 8.30 -11.59 19.97
N CYS A 29 7.28 -11.24 20.75
CA CYS A 29 6.03 -10.71 20.21
C CYS A 29 6.11 -9.19 20.24
N THR A 30 5.95 -8.54 19.09
CA THR A 30 5.82 -7.08 19.00
C THR A 30 4.39 -6.76 18.61
N ALA A 31 3.69 -5.98 19.45
CA ALA A 31 2.36 -5.48 19.17
C ALA A 31 2.38 -3.96 19.02
N ILE A 32 1.72 -3.44 17.98
CA ILE A 32 1.46 -2.01 17.80
C ILE A 32 -0.04 -1.80 18.02
N VAL A 33 -0.40 -1.12 19.10
CA VAL A 33 -1.79 -0.85 19.46
C VAL A 33 -2.09 0.64 19.26
N THR A 34 -3.00 0.95 18.34
CA THR A 34 -3.50 2.31 18.16
C THR A 34 -4.91 2.41 18.74
N LEU A 35 -5.07 3.16 19.84
CA LEU A 35 -6.36 3.31 20.55
C LEU A 35 -7.02 4.63 20.16
N SER A 36 -8.02 4.55 19.29
CA SER A 36 -9.01 5.61 19.06
C SER A 36 -10.41 5.08 19.38
N ASP A 37 -11.33 5.96 19.77
CA ASP A 37 -12.75 5.63 19.90
C ASP A 37 -13.36 5.50 18.49
N LEU A 38 -13.28 4.30 17.91
CA LEU A 38 -13.69 4.01 16.52
C LEU A 38 -15.17 4.34 16.26
N TYR A 39 -16.02 4.37 17.29
CA TYR A 39 -17.44 4.72 17.15
C TYR A 39 -17.67 6.20 16.89
N LYS A 40 -16.71 7.07 17.26
CA LYS A 40 -16.79 8.52 17.07
C LYS A 40 -16.05 9.01 15.84
N GLU A 41 -15.40 8.11 15.11
CA GLU A 41 -14.65 8.48 13.92
C GLU A 41 -15.60 8.93 12.80
N THR A 42 -15.22 10.03 12.16
CA THR A 42 -15.91 10.61 11.01
C THR A 42 -14.88 10.94 9.95
N GLY A 43 -15.21 10.77 8.68
CA GLY A 43 -14.29 11.09 7.59
C GLY A 43 -14.72 10.49 6.27
N LEU A 44 -13.76 10.37 5.34
CA LEU A 44 -14.00 9.79 4.02
C LEU A 44 -14.62 8.40 4.15
N THR A 45 -15.74 8.21 3.46
CA THR A 45 -16.41 6.92 3.29
C THR A 45 -16.69 6.74 1.81
N GLN A 46 -16.32 5.60 1.26
CA GLN A 46 -16.52 5.27 -0.15
C GLN A 46 -17.04 3.83 -0.24
N GLY A 47 -17.99 3.60 -1.14
CA GLY A 47 -18.42 2.24 -1.46
C GLY A 47 -17.25 1.48 -2.09
N THR A 48 -16.99 0.27 -1.61
CA THR A 48 -15.99 -0.63 -2.16
C THR A 48 -16.67 -1.72 -2.97
N ALA A 49 -16.16 -2.00 -4.17
CA ALA A 49 -16.51 -3.22 -4.89
C ALA A 49 -15.61 -4.35 -4.37
N GLY A 50 -16.10 -5.59 -4.43
CA GLY A 50 -15.27 -6.76 -4.12
C GLY A 50 -14.07 -6.86 -5.06
N SER A 51 -13.00 -7.49 -4.59
CA SER A 51 -11.80 -7.70 -5.41
C SER A 51 -12.12 -8.61 -6.59
N THR A 52 -12.01 -8.12 -7.82
CA THR A 52 -12.09 -8.96 -9.01
C THR A 52 -10.72 -9.53 -9.35
N ILE A 53 -10.71 -10.80 -9.79
CA ILE A 53 -9.50 -11.47 -10.27
C ILE A 53 -9.42 -11.26 -11.77
N HIS A 54 -8.32 -10.67 -12.22
CA HIS A 54 -8.01 -10.51 -13.63
C HIS A 54 -6.59 -11.00 -13.91
N PRO A 55 -6.28 -11.42 -15.15
CA PRO A 55 -4.92 -11.74 -15.57
C PRO A 55 -3.98 -10.55 -15.33
N HIS A 56 -2.70 -10.83 -15.05
CA HIS A 56 -1.71 -9.76 -14.95
C HIS A 56 -1.58 -9.04 -16.29
N PRO A 57 -1.65 -7.70 -16.30
CA PRO A 57 -1.51 -6.91 -17.50
C PRO A 57 -0.06 -6.96 -17.99
N SER A 58 0.17 -7.26 -19.26
CA SER A 58 1.51 -7.15 -19.83
C SER A 58 1.90 -5.67 -19.90
N ARG A 59 3.04 -5.34 -19.31
CA ARG A 59 3.59 -3.99 -19.29
C ARG A 59 3.78 -3.40 -20.69
N GLN A 60 4.18 -4.23 -21.66
CA GLN A 60 4.61 -3.79 -22.99
C GLN A 60 3.43 -3.52 -23.93
N ILE A 61 2.34 -4.27 -23.81
CA ILE A 61 1.20 -4.21 -24.74
C ILE A 61 -0.07 -3.65 -24.10
N ASP A 62 -0.30 -3.91 -22.82
CA ASP A 62 -1.55 -3.56 -22.14
C ASP A 62 -1.48 -2.23 -21.40
N CYS A 63 -0.26 -1.74 -21.14
CA CYS A 63 -0.03 -0.63 -20.23
C CYS A 63 0.44 0.63 -20.95
N VAL A 64 0.25 1.76 -20.26
CA VAL A 64 0.69 3.09 -20.67
C VAL A 64 1.53 3.72 -19.56
N ILE A 65 2.44 4.62 -19.95
CA ILE A 65 3.18 5.42 -18.99
C ILE A 65 2.22 6.33 -18.26
N ILE A 66 2.45 6.45 -16.96
CA ILE A 66 1.80 7.41 -16.11
C ILE A 66 2.70 8.66 -16.03
N ASP A 67 2.23 9.78 -16.57
CA ASP A 67 3.00 11.02 -16.76
C ASP A 67 2.39 12.27 -16.08
N ASP A 68 1.56 12.09 -15.05
CA ASP A 68 0.94 13.22 -14.36
C ASP A 68 1.85 13.92 -13.36
N PRO A 69 1.67 15.23 -13.18
CA PRO A 69 2.43 16.02 -12.22
C PRO A 69 2.51 15.40 -10.82
N VAL A 70 1.50 14.66 -10.35
CA VAL A 70 1.50 13.97 -9.06
C VAL A 70 2.63 12.95 -8.94
N VAL A 71 2.99 12.28 -10.03
CA VAL A 71 4.09 11.32 -10.07
C VAL A 71 5.43 12.01 -9.90
N ASP A 72 5.58 13.25 -10.36
CA ASP A 72 6.79 14.03 -10.19
C ASP A 72 6.74 14.99 -8.97
N ALA A 73 5.63 15.00 -8.23
CA ALA A 73 5.39 15.92 -7.11
C ALA A 73 6.23 15.57 -5.87
N THR A 74 6.60 14.30 -5.67
CA THR A 74 7.43 13.88 -4.53
C THR A 74 8.80 13.36 -4.97
N PRO A 75 9.86 13.53 -4.15
CA PRO A 75 11.18 13.02 -4.48
C PRO A 75 11.24 11.51 -4.70
N VAL A 76 10.36 10.74 -4.05
CA VAL A 76 10.38 9.28 -4.15
C VAL A 76 9.65 8.81 -5.40
N THR A 77 8.46 9.34 -5.68
CA THR A 77 7.71 8.98 -6.89
C THR A 77 8.45 9.36 -8.17
N ARG A 78 9.19 10.48 -8.18
CA ARG A 78 10.02 10.92 -9.32
C ARG A 78 11.17 9.97 -9.66
N LYS A 79 11.59 9.10 -8.72
CA LYS A 79 12.66 8.11 -8.95
C LYS A 79 12.17 6.82 -9.59
N LEU A 80 10.87 6.68 -9.81
CA LEU A 80 10.27 5.46 -10.35
C LEU A 80 9.67 5.70 -11.74
N HIS A 81 9.80 4.72 -12.62
CA HIS A 81 8.92 4.62 -13.77
C HIS A 81 7.59 4.02 -13.31
N TRP A 82 6.51 4.63 -13.77
CA TRP A 82 5.14 4.22 -13.45
C TRP A 82 4.46 3.85 -14.76
N VAL A 83 4.07 2.59 -14.88
CA VAL A 83 3.36 2.09 -16.04
C VAL A 83 2.13 1.36 -15.54
N ALA A 84 0.96 1.62 -16.10
CA ALA A 84 -0.25 0.98 -15.64
C ALA A 84 -1.19 0.62 -16.77
N PRO A 85 -2.12 -0.32 -16.56
CA PRO A 85 -2.96 -0.79 -17.63
C PRO A 85 -3.78 0.34 -18.23
N ARG A 86 -3.92 0.34 -19.55
CA ARG A 86 -4.81 1.27 -20.24
C ARG A 86 -6.23 1.06 -19.72
N SER A 87 -6.88 2.16 -19.39
CA SER A 87 -8.27 2.19 -18.98
C SER A 87 -8.99 3.33 -19.67
N SER A 88 -10.23 3.09 -20.09
CA SER A 88 -11.12 4.12 -20.62
C SER A 88 -11.58 5.10 -19.54
N ASP A 89 -11.67 4.63 -18.28
CA ASP A 89 -12.40 5.31 -17.21
C ASP A 89 -11.56 5.50 -15.93
N GLY A 90 -10.27 5.16 -15.97
CA GLY A 90 -9.40 5.12 -14.81
C GLY A 90 -8.31 6.17 -14.77
N LEU A 91 -8.28 6.96 -13.71
CA LEU A 91 -7.07 7.70 -13.33
C LEU A 91 -5.98 6.72 -12.89
N TRP A 92 -4.72 6.94 -13.30
CA TRP A 92 -3.54 6.28 -12.71
C TRP A 92 -3.49 4.74 -12.78
N GLY A 93 -4.18 4.09 -13.73
CA GLY A 93 -4.12 2.62 -13.92
C GLY A 93 -5.34 1.81 -13.48
N HIS A 94 -6.48 2.45 -13.23
CA HIS A 94 -7.69 1.76 -12.79
C HIS A 94 -8.48 1.22 -13.98
N ARG A 95 -8.51 -0.09 -14.24
CA ARG A 95 -9.33 -0.63 -15.34
C ARG A 95 -10.84 -0.46 -15.18
N LEU A 96 -11.35 -0.16 -13.97
CA LEU A 96 -12.80 -0.26 -13.69
C LEU A 96 -13.39 0.80 -12.77
N GLY A 97 -12.64 1.84 -12.34
CA GLY A 97 -13.10 2.79 -11.33
C GLY A 97 -13.36 2.09 -9.99
N GLY A 98 -12.48 2.27 -9.01
CA GLY A 98 -12.63 1.49 -7.78
C GLY A 98 -11.41 1.50 -6.90
N HIS A 99 -11.43 0.62 -5.92
CA HIS A 99 -10.38 0.50 -4.91
C HIS A 99 -9.31 -0.52 -5.29
N GLN A 100 -9.25 -0.93 -6.56
CA GLN A 100 -8.25 -1.85 -7.10
C GLN A 100 -7.36 -1.15 -8.12
N ARG A 101 -6.05 -1.28 -7.96
CA ARG A 101 -5.05 -0.67 -8.82
C ARG A 101 -3.98 -1.68 -9.21
N GLU A 102 -3.51 -1.57 -10.44
CA GLU A 102 -2.36 -2.29 -10.95
C GLU A 102 -1.33 -1.29 -11.46
N VAL A 103 -0.09 -1.44 -11.02
CA VAL A 103 1.02 -0.60 -11.49
C VAL A 103 2.31 -1.41 -11.60
N TRP A 104 2.96 -1.27 -12.74
CA TRP A 104 4.34 -1.68 -12.96
C TRP A 104 5.28 -0.58 -12.51
N LEU A 105 6.27 -0.96 -11.70
CA LEU A 105 7.30 -0.06 -11.17
C LEU A 105 8.70 -0.57 -11.52
N SER A 106 9.59 0.37 -11.82
CA SER A 106 11.04 0.17 -11.91
C SER A 106 11.76 1.46 -11.50
N PHE A 107 13.06 1.38 -11.18
CA PHE A 107 13.85 2.57 -10.86
C PHE A 107 14.29 3.32 -12.13
N ARG A 108 14.13 4.65 -12.15
CA ARG A 108 14.50 5.49 -13.30
C ARG A 108 16.01 5.57 -13.53
N ASP A 109 16.82 5.30 -12.50
CA ASP A 109 18.28 5.31 -12.61
C ASP A 109 18.85 4.00 -13.19
N GLY A 110 17.98 3.04 -13.53
CA GLY A 110 18.37 1.74 -14.09
C GLY A 110 18.86 0.72 -13.06
N SER A 111 18.85 1.08 -11.76
CA SER A 111 19.14 0.12 -10.69
C SER A 111 18.11 -1.02 -10.66
N LYS A 112 18.54 -2.19 -10.19
CA LYS A 112 17.70 -3.39 -10.13
C LYS A 112 16.97 -3.49 -8.80
N ILE A 113 15.78 -4.11 -8.83
CA ILE A 113 15.00 -4.45 -7.65
C ILE A 113 15.52 -5.80 -7.13
N SER A 114 16.73 -5.83 -6.59
CA SER A 114 17.43 -7.08 -6.23
C SER A 114 17.45 -7.43 -4.73
N ASP A 115 16.77 -6.63 -3.91
CA ASP A 115 16.78 -6.78 -2.45
C ASP A 115 15.38 -6.68 -1.84
N LEU A 116 15.19 -7.35 -0.69
CA LEU A 116 13.94 -7.32 0.07
C LEU A 116 13.59 -5.89 0.53
N LEU A 117 14.58 -5.05 0.82
CA LEU A 117 14.35 -3.65 1.18
C LEU A 117 13.80 -2.83 0.00
N HIS A 118 14.12 -3.19 -1.25
CA HIS A 118 13.46 -2.61 -2.41
C HIS A 118 11.98 -3.01 -2.46
N LEU A 119 11.65 -4.27 -2.18
CA LEU A 119 10.25 -4.71 -2.09
C LEU A 119 9.52 -4.02 -0.94
N ALA A 120 10.16 -3.83 0.22
CA ALA A 120 9.61 -3.11 1.36
C ALA A 120 9.29 -1.65 1.01
N LEU A 121 10.23 -0.97 0.34
CA LEU A 121 10.03 0.39 -0.17
C LEU A 121 8.84 0.43 -1.11
N LEU A 122 8.83 -0.43 -2.14
CA LEU A 122 7.79 -0.42 -3.17
C LEU A 122 6.41 -0.76 -2.61
N ALA A 123 6.33 -1.59 -1.55
CA ALA A 123 5.07 -1.84 -0.85
C ALA A 123 4.43 -0.55 -0.31
N ASP A 124 5.19 0.46 0.12
CA ASP A 124 4.63 1.73 0.62
C ASP A 124 4.48 2.82 -0.45
N MET A 125 4.82 2.52 -1.71
CA MET A 125 4.81 3.50 -2.78
C MET A 125 3.50 3.72 -3.54
N PRO A 126 2.59 2.74 -3.75
CA PRO A 126 1.53 2.93 -4.72
C PRO A 126 0.58 4.06 -4.32
N LEU A 127 0.10 4.81 -5.31
CA LEU A 127 -0.99 5.76 -5.12
C LEU A 127 -2.17 5.01 -4.49
N GLN A 128 -2.64 5.56 -3.38
CA GLN A 128 -3.54 4.87 -2.47
C GLN A 128 -4.91 4.64 -3.13
N PRO A 129 -5.53 3.45 -2.99
CA PRO A 129 -6.76 3.13 -3.72
C PRO A 129 -7.93 4.11 -3.56
N PRO A 130 -8.17 4.75 -2.40
CA PRO A 130 -9.21 5.77 -2.28
C PRO A 130 -9.00 7.01 -3.16
N ALA A 131 -7.74 7.30 -3.51
CA ALA A 131 -7.36 8.51 -4.24
C ALA A 131 -7.71 8.46 -5.72
N THR A 132 -8.04 7.29 -6.24
CA THR A 132 -8.14 7.07 -7.68
C THR A 132 -9.54 7.38 -8.23
N HIS A 133 -10.48 7.64 -7.32
CA HIS A 133 -11.85 8.05 -7.62
C HIS A 133 -11.97 9.55 -7.96
N LYS A 134 -10.97 10.37 -7.60
CA LYS A 134 -11.03 11.83 -7.73
C LYS A 134 -9.66 12.39 -8.13
N ALA A 135 -9.58 13.08 -9.25
CA ALA A 135 -8.32 13.65 -9.75
C ALA A 135 -7.68 14.63 -8.76
N ASP A 136 -8.48 15.39 -8.02
CA ASP A 136 -8.04 16.38 -7.05
C ASP A 136 -7.97 15.83 -5.61
N PHE A 137 -7.99 14.49 -5.43
CA PHE A 137 -8.06 13.87 -4.11
C PHE A 137 -7.02 14.41 -3.12
N TYR A 138 -5.75 14.49 -3.55
CA TYR A 138 -4.62 14.93 -2.74
C TYR A 138 -4.61 16.44 -2.46
N MET A 139 -5.45 17.23 -3.13
CA MET A 139 -5.66 18.65 -2.80
C MET A 139 -6.59 18.83 -1.60
N HIS A 140 -7.44 17.83 -1.33
CA HIS A 140 -8.47 17.89 -0.29
C HIS A 140 -8.22 16.93 0.87
N HIS A 141 -7.30 15.98 0.74
CA HIS A 141 -7.05 14.97 1.75
C HIS A 141 -5.56 14.75 2.00
N ALA A 142 -5.20 14.52 3.26
CA ALA A 142 -3.92 13.98 3.67
C ALA A 142 -4.08 12.52 4.10
N LEU A 143 -3.10 11.71 3.72
CA LEU A 143 -3.05 10.27 4.00
C LEU A 143 -1.91 9.98 4.98
N SER A 144 -2.14 9.09 5.93
CA SER A 144 -1.13 8.65 6.88
C SER A 144 -1.26 7.15 7.12
N THR A 145 -0.28 6.38 6.65
CA THR A 145 -0.14 4.97 7.01
C THR A 145 0.12 4.88 8.52
N VAL A 146 -0.80 4.25 9.26
CA VAL A 146 -0.69 4.09 10.73
C VAL A 146 -0.11 2.73 11.10
N CYS A 147 -0.21 1.76 10.20
CA CYS A 147 0.39 0.44 10.34
C CYS A 147 0.75 -0.08 8.96
N LEU A 148 1.93 -0.66 8.83
CA LEU A 148 2.45 -1.30 7.62
C LEU A 148 3.04 -2.65 8.01
N SER A 149 2.56 -3.72 7.37
CA SER A 149 3.09 -5.07 7.53
C SER A 149 3.46 -5.62 6.15
N VAL A 150 4.72 -5.98 5.96
CA VAL A 150 5.22 -6.58 4.72
C VAL A 150 5.69 -8.00 4.99
N GLU A 151 5.24 -8.94 4.16
CA GLU A 151 5.64 -10.33 4.20
C GLU A 151 6.35 -10.70 2.89
N PHE A 152 7.60 -11.13 2.98
CA PHE A 152 8.39 -11.55 1.81
C PHE A 152 8.18 -13.04 1.55
N LYS A 153 7.80 -13.37 0.31
CA LYS A 153 7.58 -14.74 -0.15
C LYS A 153 8.77 -15.27 -0.95
N LYS A 154 9.42 -14.38 -1.71
CA LYS A 154 10.58 -14.71 -2.53
C LYS A 154 11.49 -13.49 -2.66
N ARG A 155 12.80 -13.73 -2.63
CA ARG A 155 13.79 -12.68 -2.97
C ARG A 155 13.73 -12.44 -4.49
N PRO A 156 13.75 -11.18 -4.96
CA PRO A 156 13.84 -10.92 -6.39
C PRO A 156 15.14 -11.48 -6.98
N GLU A 157 15.11 -11.84 -8.26
CA GLU A 157 16.34 -12.19 -8.98
C GLU A 157 17.24 -10.94 -9.12
N PRO A 158 18.58 -11.09 -9.18
CA PRO A 158 19.50 -9.95 -9.21
C PRO A 158 19.30 -8.97 -10.37
N ASP A 159 18.73 -9.44 -11.48
CA ASP A 159 18.45 -8.68 -12.69
C ASP A 159 17.01 -8.18 -12.78
N THR A 160 16.18 -8.39 -11.74
CA THR A 160 14.79 -7.92 -11.71
C THR A 160 14.71 -6.42 -11.94
N GLU A 161 14.13 -5.99 -13.06
CA GLU A 161 13.95 -4.58 -13.39
C GLU A 161 12.57 -4.06 -13.01
N TRP A 162 11.55 -4.87 -13.26
CA TRP A 162 10.15 -4.49 -13.13
C TRP A 162 9.43 -5.41 -12.17
N VAL A 163 8.54 -4.81 -11.37
CA VAL A 163 7.58 -5.54 -10.56
C VAL A 163 6.19 -4.98 -10.78
N LEU A 164 5.20 -5.86 -10.74
CA LEU A 164 3.78 -5.49 -10.75
C LEU A 164 3.30 -5.39 -9.31
N LEU A 165 2.72 -4.25 -8.95
CA LEU A 165 1.98 -4.07 -7.71
C LEU A 165 0.50 -4.11 -8.04
N ARG A 166 -0.22 -5.02 -7.39
CA ARG A 166 -1.67 -5.04 -7.35
C ARG A 166 -2.12 -4.65 -5.96
N SER A 167 -2.80 -3.51 -5.85
CA SER A 167 -3.31 -3.00 -4.57
C SER A 167 -4.84 -3.01 -4.55
N ASN A 168 -5.45 -3.39 -3.44
CA ASN A 168 -6.89 -3.28 -3.20
C ASN A 168 -7.19 -2.60 -1.85
N SER A 169 -8.31 -1.89 -1.73
CA SER A 169 -8.94 -1.57 -0.44
C SER A 169 -10.31 -2.20 -0.35
N HIS A 170 -10.55 -3.00 0.69
CA HIS A 170 -11.83 -3.68 0.89
C HIS A 170 -12.84 -2.79 1.61
N LYS A 171 -12.39 -1.80 2.39
CA LYS A 171 -13.26 -0.92 3.15
C LYS A 171 -12.65 0.46 3.32
N VAL A 172 -13.40 1.48 2.90
CA VAL A 172 -13.12 2.89 3.19
C VAL A 172 -14.28 3.44 4.00
N ALA A 173 -14.08 3.65 5.29
CA ALA A 173 -15.14 4.10 6.19
C ALA A 173 -14.60 5.04 7.26
N ASN A 174 -15.34 6.13 7.50
CA ASN A 174 -15.11 7.06 8.61
C ASN A 174 -13.67 7.61 8.70
N GLY A 175 -13.01 7.79 7.55
CA GLY A 175 -11.64 8.31 7.49
C GLY A 175 -10.56 7.25 7.73
N ARG A 176 -10.90 5.96 7.73
CA ARG A 176 -9.93 4.87 7.73
C ARG A 176 -10.16 3.92 6.56
N TYR A 177 -9.07 3.32 6.10
CA TYR A 177 -9.13 2.26 5.11
C TYR A 177 -7.98 1.28 5.23
N ASP A 178 -8.23 0.07 4.76
CA ASP A 178 -7.22 -0.95 4.54
C ASP A 178 -6.58 -0.81 3.16
N VAL A 179 -5.34 -1.27 3.02
CA VAL A 179 -4.73 -1.51 1.71
C VAL A 179 -4.05 -2.85 1.75
N ASN A 180 -4.37 -3.71 0.79
CA ASN A 180 -3.68 -4.97 0.56
C ASN A 180 -2.91 -4.85 -0.74
N ILE A 181 -1.63 -5.20 -0.70
CA ILE A 181 -0.74 -5.13 -1.86
C ILE A 181 -0.14 -6.49 -2.09
N GLN A 182 -0.08 -6.87 -3.35
CA GLN A 182 0.64 -8.03 -3.85
C GLN A 182 1.70 -7.52 -4.82
N ILE A 183 2.94 -7.96 -4.64
CA ILE A 183 4.07 -7.62 -5.52
C ILE A 183 4.47 -8.87 -6.28
N PHE A 184 4.53 -8.76 -7.61
CA PHE A 184 4.86 -9.84 -8.52
C PHE A 184 6.06 -9.50 -9.39
N ASN A 185 6.81 -10.51 -9.83
CA ASN A 185 7.76 -10.36 -10.95
C ASN A 185 7.04 -10.45 -12.31
N GLU A 186 7.80 -10.33 -13.41
CA GLU A 186 7.24 -10.43 -14.77
C GLU A 186 6.67 -11.83 -15.09
N ASP A 187 7.14 -12.89 -14.42
CA ASP A 187 6.64 -14.27 -14.55
C ASP A 187 5.39 -14.56 -13.69
N ALA A 188 4.76 -13.52 -13.12
CA ALA A 188 3.58 -13.62 -12.27
C ALA A 188 3.76 -14.36 -10.94
N GLU A 189 5.01 -14.58 -10.49
CA GLU A 189 5.29 -15.12 -9.17
C GLU A 189 5.18 -14.05 -8.08
N ILE A 190 4.60 -14.40 -6.94
CA ILE A 190 4.49 -13.50 -5.78
C ILE A 190 5.86 -13.35 -5.11
N LEU A 191 6.34 -12.11 -5.01
CA LEU A 191 7.55 -11.75 -4.29
C LEU A 191 7.24 -11.30 -2.85
N ALA A 192 6.19 -10.50 -2.68
CA ALA A 192 5.80 -9.98 -1.37
C ALA A 192 4.31 -9.68 -1.27
N LEU A 193 3.81 -9.67 -0.04
CA LEU A 193 2.47 -9.22 0.33
C LEU A 193 2.62 -8.04 1.31
N SER A 194 1.72 -7.07 1.25
CA SER A 194 1.67 -6.00 2.25
C SER A 194 0.24 -5.70 2.68
N ASN A 195 0.08 -5.34 3.94
CA ASN A 195 -1.18 -4.92 4.54
C ASN A 195 -0.97 -3.61 5.29
N HIS A 196 -1.78 -2.61 4.97
CA HIS A 196 -1.69 -1.28 5.55
C HIS A 196 -3.00 -0.96 6.24
N VAL A 197 -2.89 -0.25 7.35
CA VAL A 197 -4.00 0.52 7.92
C VAL A 197 -3.66 1.98 7.68
N VAL A 198 -4.59 2.72 7.09
CA VAL A 198 -4.35 4.10 6.68
C VAL A 198 -5.45 5.01 7.21
N TYR A 199 -5.04 6.18 7.67
CA TYR A 199 -5.92 7.27 8.09
C TYR A 199 -5.98 8.35 7.01
N VAL A 200 -7.19 8.84 6.74
CA VAL A 200 -7.50 9.93 5.81
C VAL A 200 -8.05 11.09 6.62
N SER A 201 -7.42 12.25 6.50
CA SER A 201 -7.94 13.49 7.05
C SER A 201 -8.25 14.49 5.93
N GLY A 202 -9.31 15.27 6.12
CA GLY A 202 -9.60 16.39 5.22
C GLY A 202 -8.60 17.52 5.45
N LEU A 203 -8.01 18.03 4.37
CA LEU A 203 -7.23 19.25 4.38
C LEU A 203 -8.20 20.44 4.54
N LYS A 204 -8.08 21.17 5.65
CA LYS A 204 -8.81 22.42 5.80
C LYS A 204 -8.19 23.45 4.85
N GLY A 205 -8.88 23.75 3.75
CA GLY A 205 -8.60 24.97 3.00
C GLY A 205 -8.69 26.16 3.96
N LYS A 206 -7.78 27.13 3.85
CA LYS A 206 -8.02 28.44 4.46
C LYS A 206 -9.34 28.94 3.87
N SER A 207 -10.44 28.80 4.61
CA SER A 207 -11.70 29.44 4.25
C SER A 207 -11.37 30.91 4.11
N GLY A 208 -11.34 31.41 2.86
CA GLY A 208 -11.08 32.81 2.60
C GLY A 208 -12.02 33.60 3.49
N LYS A 209 -11.46 34.39 4.42
CA LYS A 209 -12.20 35.46 5.05
C LYS A 209 -12.78 36.26 3.87
N LYS A 210 -14.10 36.17 3.66
CA LYS A 210 -14.79 37.08 2.75
C LYS A 210 -14.41 38.48 3.23
N ALA A 211 -13.65 39.20 2.41
CA ALA A 211 -13.44 40.62 2.63
C ALA A 211 -14.84 41.25 2.64
N ARG A 212 -15.23 41.82 3.79
CA ARG A 212 -16.37 42.73 3.85
C ARG A 212 -15.99 43.93 2.99
N MET A 213 -16.62 44.08 1.84
CA MET A 213 -16.90 45.40 1.26
C MET A 213 -18.20 45.90 1.88
#